data_AF-A0ABD4KXC4-F1
#
_entry.id   AF-A0ABD4KXC4-F1
#
_cell.length_a   1.000
_cell.length_b   1.000
_cell.length_c   1.000
_cell.angle_alpha   90.00
_cell.angle_beta   90.00
_cell.angle_gamma   90.00
#
_symmetry.space_group_name_H-M   'P 1'
#
loop_
_entity.id
_entity.type
_entity.pdbx_description
1 polymer ?
#
loop_
_entity_poly.entity_id
_entity_poly.type
_entity_poly.pdbx_seq_one_letter_code
_entity_poly.pdbx_strand_id
1 'polypeptide(L)'
;FAGENYPIGQFGSIIKVHFGRRSIYGLVSRLRMKADYQLEKGLPVASSDERIIEADLFGEGEWRRKDENEFALEFERGIATYPLPQQTIYLTPKSELRFIYGDAKGAVIELGEHVGSGGAP
;
A
#
# COMPACT_ATOMS: atom_id res chain seq x y z
N PHE A 1 26.18 0.75 -0.84
CA PHE A 1 25.34 1.14 0.30
C PHE A 1 24.27 2.10 -0.18
N ALA A 2 23.12 1.59 -0.63
CA ALA A 2 21.97 2.39 -1.07
C ALA A 2 20.69 1.54 -0.94
N GLY A 3 20.45 1.02 0.27
CA GLY A 3 19.20 0.32 0.59
C GLY A 3 18.13 1.34 0.92
N GLU A 4 16.94 1.15 0.39
CA GLU A 4 15.77 1.94 0.79
C GLU A 4 15.13 1.29 2.02
N ASN A 5 15.01 2.05 3.10
CA ASN A 5 14.32 1.58 4.30
C ASN A 5 12.83 1.82 4.16
N TYR A 6 12.05 0.74 4.17
CA TYR A 6 10.59 0.78 4.22
C TYR A 6 10.12 0.40 5.63
N PRO A 7 9.53 1.33 6.38
CA PRO A 7 8.98 0.98 7.69
C PRO A 7 7.73 0.11 7.52
N ILE A 8 7.71 -1.05 8.17
CA ILE A 8 6.64 -2.04 8.00
C ILE A 8 5.42 -1.64 8.83
N GLY A 9 4.27 -1.50 8.16
CA GLY A 9 2.96 -1.33 8.80
C GLY A 9 2.79 -0.01 9.53
N GLN A 10 3.36 1.09 9.03
CA GLN A 10 3.10 2.42 9.59
C GLN A 10 1.73 2.96 9.14
N PHE A 11 1.10 3.76 10.01
CA PHE A 11 -0.05 4.57 9.61
C PHE A 11 0.33 5.45 8.42
N GLY A 12 -0.56 5.50 7.42
CA GLY A 12 -0.32 6.22 6.17
C GLY A 12 0.49 5.48 5.13
N SER A 13 1.07 4.31 5.44
CA SER A 13 1.78 3.50 4.44
C SER A 13 0.81 2.92 3.40
N ILE A 14 1.25 2.83 2.14
CA ILE A 14 0.50 2.11 1.10
C ILE A 14 1.00 0.67 1.01
N ILE A 15 0.07 -0.25 1.14
CA ILE A 15 0.26 -1.67 0.90
C ILE A 15 -0.36 -2.06 -0.44
N LYS A 16 0.11 -3.17 -1.01
CA LYS A 16 -0.48 -3.76 -2.20
C LYS A 16 -0.74 -5.25 -2.02
N VAL A 17 -1.77 -5.74 -2.70
CA VAL A 17 -2.09 -7.16 -2.80
C VAL A 17 -2.13 -7.55 -4.27
N HIS A 18 -1.43 -8.62 -4.62
CA HIS A 18 -1.46 -9.12 -6.00
C HIS A 18 -2.70 -9.98 -6.23
N PHE A 19 -3.44 -9.66 -7.29
CA PHE A 19 -4.63 -10.39 -7.73
C PHE A 19 -4.54 -10.66 -9.23
N GLY A 20 -4.00 -11.83 -9.59
CA GLY A 20 -3.71 -12.17 -10.98
C GLY A 20 -2.68 -11.21 -11.59
N ARG A 21 -3.07 -10.47 -12.64
CA ARG A 21 -2.22 -9.43 -13.27
C ARG A 21 -2.40 -8.04 -12.66
N ARG A 22 -3.39 -7.89 -11.78
CA ARG A 22 -3.69 -6.62 -11.10
C ARG A 22 -3.03 -6.59 -9.74
N SER A 23 -2.79 -5.38 -9.27
CA SER A 23 -2.41 -5.07 -7.90
C SER A 23 -3.48 -4.19 -7.30
N ILE A 24 -4.00 -4.55 -6.12
CA ILE A 24 -4.96 -3.75 -5.37
C ILE A 24 -4.17 -2.98 -4.32
N TYR A 25 -4.38 -1.66 -4.24
CA TYR A 25 -3.66 -0.77 -3.33
C TYR A 25 -4.56 -0.36 -2.17
N GLY A 26 -3.97 -0.33 -0.97
CA GLY A 26 -4.64 0.07 0.26
C GLY A 26 -3.79 0.98 1.13
N LEU A 27 -4.44 1.94 1.77
CA LEU A 27 -3.83 2.89 2.68
C LEU A 27 -4.02 2.40 4.12
N VAL A 28 -2.93 2.19 4.86
CA VAL A 28 -3.00 1.80 6.27
C VAL A 28 -3.59 2.93 7.10
N SER A 29 -4.79 2.72 7.62
CA SER A 29 -5.53 3.69 8.45
C SER A 29 -5.50 3.33 9.94
N ARG A 30 -5.13 2.10 10.31
CA ARG A 30 -4.92 1.74 11.72
C ARG A 30 -3.85 0.67 11.90
N LEU A 31 -3.08 0.81 12.98
CA LEU A 31 -2.16 -0.20 13.48
C LEU A 31 -2.46 -0.45 14.96
N ARG A 32 -2.61 -1.72 15.35
CA ARG A 32 -2.77 -2.14 16.74
C ARG A 32 -1.95 -3.39 17.05
N MET A 33 -1.56 -3.57 18.29
CA MET A 33 -1.10 -4.89 18.75
C MET A 33 -2.27 -5.86 18.79
N LYS A 34 -2.05 -7.10 18.37
CA LYS A 34 -3.09 -8.15 18.42
C LYS A 34 -3.52 -8.41 19.86
N ALA A 35 -2.59 -8.34 20.81
CA ALA A 35 -2.86 -8.50 22.24
C ALA A 35 -3.89 -7.48 22.76
N ASP A 36 -3.74 -6.20 22.41
CA ASP A 36 -4.68 -5.14 22.80
C ASP A 36 -6.08 -5.39 22.23
N TYR A 37 -6.15 -5.79 20.96
CA TYR A 37 -7.41 -6.14 20.31
C TYR A 37 -8.10 -7.35 20.95
N GLN A 38 -7.34 -8.37 21.32
CA GLN A 38 -7.86 -9.55 22.02
C GLN A 38 -8.41 -9.17 23.40
N LEU A 39 -7.67 -8.33 24.15
CA LEU A 39 -8.07 -7.84 25.45
C LEU A 39 -9.39 -7.06 25.38
N GLU A 40 -9.53 -6.13 24.42
CA GLU A 40 -10.77 -5.38 24.17
C GLU A 40 -11.98 -6.28 23.88
N LYS A 41 -11.74 -7.44 23.25
CA LYS A 41 -12.78 -8.42 22.88
C LYS A 41 -13.01 -9.50 23.94
N GLY A 42 -12.30 -9.46 25.07
CA GLY A 42 -12.37 -10.50 26.12
C GLY A 42 -11.83 -11.86 25.67
N LEU A 43 -10.97 -11.89 24.64
CA LEU A 43 -10.34 -13.11 24.14
C LEU A 43 -9.06 -13.42 24.95
N PRO A 44 -8.66 -14.70 25.06
CA PRO A 44 -7.38 -15.05 25.65
C PRO A 44 -6.23 -14.36 24.93
N VAL A 45 -5.42 -13.61 25.69
CA VAL A 45 -4.25 -12.90 25.18
C VAL A 45 -3.07 -13.87 25.14
N ALA A 46 -2.56 -14.14 23.95
CA ALA A 46 -1.25 -14.77 23.81
C ALA A 46 -0.18 -13.67 23.75
N SER A 47 0.94 -13.85 24.45
CA SER A 47 2.08 -12.96 24.32
C SER A 47 2.71 -13.16 22.94
N SER A 48 2.30 -12.35 21.95
CA SER A 48 2.90 -12.32 20.62
C SER A 48 3.11 -10.88 20.15
N ASP A 49 4.18 -10.65 19.40
CA ASP A 49 4.48 -9.37 18.75
C ASP A 49 3.66 -9.15 17.45
N GLU A 50 2.52 -9.84 17.34
CA GLU A 50 1.66 -9.73 16.17
C GLU A 50 0.91 -8.39 16.17
N ARG A 51 0.76 -7.82 14.97
CA ARG A 51 0.06 -6.57 14.74
C ARG A 51 -1.14 -6.79 13.84
N ILE A 52 -2.22 -6.08 14.14
CA ILE A 52 -3.40 -5.99 13.29
C ILE A 52 -3.30 -4.65 12.55
N ILE A 53 -3.39 -4.73 11.22
CA ILE A 53 -3.40 -3.59 10.33
C ILE A 53 -4.80 -3.49 9.73
N GLU A 54 -5.37 -2.30 9.77
CA GLU A 54 -6.55 -1.95 8.97
C GLU A 54 -6.09 -1.04 7.84
N ALA A 55 -6.57 -1.35 6.63
CA ALA A 55 -6.23 -0.61 5.44
C ALA A 55 -7.47 -0.37 4.59
N ASP A 56 -7.59 0.87 4.12
CA ASP A 56 -8.65 1.29 3.23
C ASP A 56 -8.19 1.11 1.80
N LEU A 57 -8.81 0.17 1.10
CA LEU A 57 -8.49 -0.09 -0.28
C LEU A 57 -9.00 1.08 -1.14
N PHE A 58 -8.15 1.63 -2.02
CA PHE A 58 -8.47 2.87 -2.75
C PHE A 58 -8.27 2.83 -4.27
N GLY A 59 -7.59 1.81 -4.80
CA GLY A 59 -7.34 1.73 -6.24
C GLY A 59 -6.77 0.40 -6.68
N GLU A 60 -6.77 0.20 -7.99
CA GLU A 60 -6.18 -0.95 -8.67
C GLU A 60 -5.13 -0.47 -9.67
N GLY A 61 -4.12 -1.30 -9.93
CA GLY A 61 -3.15 -1.03 -10.98
C GLY A 61 -2.75 -2.28 -11.74
N GLU A 62 -2.45 -2.11 -13.02
CA GLU A 62 -1.92 -3.16 -13.88
C GLU A 62 -0.64 -2.66 -14.55
N TRP A 63 0.44 -3.45 -14.43
CA TRP A 63 1.66 -3.16 -15.16
C TRP A 63 1.48 -3.49 -16.63
N ARG A 64 1.59 -2.49 -17.49
CA ARG A 64 1.52 -2.64 -18.95
C ARG A 64 2.79 -2.20 -19.61
N ARG A 65 3.11 -2.85 -20.72
CA ARG A 65 4.22 -2.47 -21.57
C ARG A 65 3.77 -1.31 -22.46
N LYS A 66 4.42 -0.15 -22.32
CA LYS A 66 4.12 1.05 -23.12
C LYS A 66 4.89 1.03 -24.45
N ASP A 67 6.19 0.73 -24.38
CA ASP A 67 7.12 0.61 -25.51
C ASP A 67 8.03 -0.62 -25.35
N GLU A 68 8.95 -0.89 -26.31
CA GLU A 68 9.79 -2.11 -26.31
C GLU A 68 10.58 -2.34 -25.01
N ASN A 69 10.97 -1.27 -24.31
CA ASN A 69 11.78 -1.34 -23.08
C ASN A 69 11.15 -0.64 -21.86
N GLU A 70 9.92 -0.12 -21.96
CA GLU A 70 9.29 0.65 -20.87
C GLU A 70 7.99 0.00 -20.37
N PHE A 71 7.92 -0.23 -19.06
CA PHE A 71 6.72 -0.63 -18.36
C PHE A 71 6.15 0.56 -17.59
N ALA A 72 4.84 0.76 -17.71
CA ALA A 72 4.10 1.77 -16.98
C ALA A 72 3.04 1.08 -16.11
N LEU A 73 2.83 1.60 -14.90
CA LEU A 73 1.72 1.18 -14.05
C LEU A 73 0.48 1.99 -14.46
N GLU A 74 -0.50 1.33 -15.07
CA GLU A 74 -1.82 1.93 -15.30
C GLU A 74 -2.62 1.84 -13.99
N PHE A 75 -2.71 2.96 -13.28
CA PHE A 75 -3.44 3.06 -12.01
C PHE A 75 -4.84 3.65 -12.21
N GLU A 76 -5.83 3.03 -11.57
CA GLU A 76 -7.21 3.47 -11.58
C GLU A 76 -7.74 3.61 -10.14
N ARG A 77 -8.44 4.72 -9.88
CA ARG A 77 -9.05 4.97 -8.56
C ARG A 77 -10.35 4.18 -8.43
N GLY A 78 -10.61 3.67 -7.24
CA GLY A 78 -11.75 2.79 -6.98
C GLY A 78 -11.40 1.33 -7.20
N ILE A 79 -12.28 0.46 -6.72
CA ILE A 79 -12.00 -0.98 -6.62
C ILE A 79 -13.21 -1.77 -7.10
N ALA A 80 -12.93 -2.75 -7.94
CA ALA A 80 -13.89 -3.74 -8.41
C ALA A 80 -13.53 -5.15 -7.90
N THR A 81 -12.30 -5.35 -7.42
CA THR A 81 -11.74 -6.64 -7.02
C THR A 81 -11.33 -6.63 -5.56
N TYR A 82 -11.75 -7.64 -4.80
CA TYR A 82 -11.43 -7.74 -3.38
C TYR A 82 -10.41 -8.85 -3.14
N PRO A 83 -9.40 -8.60 -2.28
CA PRO A 83 -8.43 -9.63 -1.95
C PRO A 83 -9.11 -10.79 -1.22
N LEU A 84 -8.65 -12.00 -1.50
CA LEU A 84 -9.09 -13.20 -0.82
C LEU A 84 -8.47 -13.28 0.58
N PRO A 85 -9.15 -13.94 1.55
CA PRO A 85 -8.56 -14.22 2.85
C PRO A 85 -7.19 -14.90 2.71
N GLN A 86 -6.25 -14.53 3.58
CA GLN A 86 -4.89 -15.07 3.62
C GLN A 86 -4.01 -14.76 2.40
N GLN A 87 -4.42 -13.85 1.50
CA GLN A 87 -3.49 -13.36 0.48
C GLN A 87 -2.34 -12.58 1.10
N THR A 88 -1.15 -12.77 0.52
CA THR A 88 0.05 -12.06 0.93
C THR A 88 -0.07 -10.58 0.60
N ILE A 89 0.26 -9.76 1.60
CA ILE A 89 0.32 -8.30 1.49
C ILE A 89 1.78 -7.90 1.29
N TYR A 90 2.02 -6.96 0.39
CA TYR A 90 3.35 -6.43 0.07
C TYR A 90 3.40 -4.93 0.36
N LEU A 91 4.60 -4.43 0.67
CA LEU A 91 4.85 -2.99 0.71
C LEU A 91 4.88 -2.44 -0.72
N THR A 92 4.42 -1.19 -0.87
CA THR A 92 4.45 -0.52 -2.18
C THR A 92 5.81 0.17 -2.36
N PRO A 93 6.59 -0.21 -3.40
CA PRO A 93 7.86 0.46 -3.70
C PRO A 93 7.65 1.91 -4.08
N LYS A 94 8.64 2.77 -3.81
CA LYS A 94 8.62 4.18 -4.20
C LYS A 94 8.42 4.41 -5.69
N SER A 95 8.94 3.53 -6.53
CA SER A 95 8.75 3.58 -7.99
C SER A 95 7.27 3.48 -8.36
N GLU A 96 6.46 2.70 -7.63
CA GLU A 96 5.02 2.58 -7.83
C GLU A 96 4.26 3.79 -7.28
N LEU A 97 4.67 4.31 -6.11
CA LEU A 97 4.03 5.48 -5.49
C LEU A 97 3.99 6.69 -6.43
N ARG A 98 5.02 6.86 -7.27
CA ARG A 98 5.08 7.92 -8.28
C ARG A 98 3.96 7.82 -9.33
N PHE A 99 3.52 6.63 -9.68
CA PHE A 99 2.39 6.46 -10.61
C PHE A 99 1.05 6.70 -9.90
N ILE A 100 0.97 6.43 -8.60
CA ILE A 100 -0.24 6.62 -7.79
C ILE A 100 -0.51 8.11 -7.49
N TYR A 101 0.54 8.86 -7.14
CA TYR A 101 0.44 10.27 -6.76
C TYR A 101 0.97 11.25 -7.82
N GLY A 102 1.96 10.85 -8.60
CA GLY A 102 2.69 11.74 -9.52
C GLY A 102 2.23 11.72 -10.98
N ASP A 103 1.39 10.77 -11.42
CA ASP A 103 0.87 10.74 -12.80
C ASP A 103 -0.36 11.64 -12.97
N ALA A 104 -0.22 12.92 -12.60
CA ALA A 104 -1.28 13.89 -12.77
C ALA A 104 -1.23 14.49 -14.19
N LYS A 105 -2.26 14.16 -14.99
CA LYS A 105 -2.42 14.68 -16.35
C LYS A 105 -2.93 16.13 -16.31
N GLY A 106 -2.03 17.11 -16.19
CA GLY A 106 -2.38 18.54 -16.23
C GLY A 106 -1.45 19.45 -15.42
N ALA A 107 -1.86 20.72 -15.27
CA ALA A 107 -1.16 21.65 -14.37
C ALA A 107 -1.36 21.20 -12.92
N VAL A 108 -0.26 20.91 -12.23
CA VAL A 108 -0.26 20.40 -10.86
C VAL A 108 0.49 21.33 -9.92
N ILE A 109 0.01 21.39 -8.67
CA ILE A 109 0.68 22.08 -7.57
C ILE A 109 1.10 21.01 -6.59
N GLU A 110 2.40 20.89 -6.36
CA GLU A 110 2.95 19.99 -5.35
C GLU A 110 2.56 20.50 -3.96
N LEU A 111 1.85 19.67 -3.19
CA LEU A 111 1.40 20.02 -1.85
C LEU A 111 2.35 19.50 -0.76
N GLY A 112 3.15 18.48 -1.07
CA GLY A 112 4.09 17.84 -0.15
C GLY A 112 4.47 16.45 -0.63
N GLU A 113 5.13 15.68 0.24
CA GLU A 113 5.59 14.32 -0.06
C GLU A 113 4.83 13.27 0.77
N HIS A 114 4.62 12.08 0.20
CA HIS A 114 4.03 10.97 0.93
C HIS A 114 4.96 10.43 2.04
N VAL A 115 4.40 10.13 3.21
CA VAL A 115 5.18 9.66 4.38
C VAL A 115 5.91 8.35 4.05
N GLY A 116 7.22 8.33 4.28
CA GLY A 116 8.05 7.15 4.00
C GLY A 116 8.42 6.95 2.52
N SER A 117 7.95 7.82 1.61
CA SER A 117 8.31 7.76 0.18
C SER A 117 9.70 8.35 -0.11
N GLY A 118 10.25 9.15 0.82
CA GLY A 118 11.54 9.84 0.69
C GLY A 118 11.69 10.56 -0.65
N GLY A 119 10.83 11.53 -0.93
CA GLY A 119 10.90 12.33 -2.15
C GLY A 119 9.87 12.01 -3.23
N ALA A 120 8.90 11.12 -3.01
CA ALA A 120 7.78 11.00 -3.95
C ALA A 120 6.69 12.02 -3.56
N PRO A 121 6.26 12.89 -4.50
CA PRO A 121 5.16 13.82 -4.29
C PRO A 121 3.83 13.08 -4.05
#